data_AF-A0A7V2UB69-F1
#
_entry.id   AF-A0A7V2UB69-F1
#
_cell.length_a   1.000
_cell.length_b   1.000
_cell.length_c   1.000
_cell.angle_alpha   90.00
_cell.angle_beta   90.00
_cell.angle_gamma   90.00
#
_symmetry.space_group_name_H-M   'P 1'
#
loop_
_entity.id
_entity.type
_entity.pdbx_description
1 polymer ?
#
loop_
_entity_poly.entity_id
_entity_poly.type
_entity_poly.pdbx_seq_one_letter_code
_entity_poly.pdbx_strand_id
1 'polypeptide(L)'
;MNKFAHFGVPTKKKQPGETHLEGAKVYITDPEKHPFKVEFVRPEKGCPLPKAIQTTPHAAFIVDDIQAAVQGYEVVLPPTPMSDTLTIAFVKDGDALLELMQMK
;
A
#
# COMPACT_ATOMS: atom_id res chain seq x y z
N MET A 1 -5.34 13.68 13.20
CA MET A 1 -6.00 13.18 11.97
C MET A 1 -4.89 12.71 11.05
N ASN A 2 -4.97 11.47 10.55
CA ASN A 2 -3.89 10.88 9.76
C ASN A 2 -3.76 11.59 8.42
N LYS A 3 -2.54 11.67 7.88
CA LYS A 3 -2.27 12.37 6.62
C LYS A 3 -2.48 11.41 5.46
N PHE A 4 -3.36 11.76 4.52
CA PHE A 4 -3.51 11.00 3.29
C PHE A 4 -2.19 11.00 2.49
N ALA A 5 -1.76 9.82 2.06
CA ALA A 5 -0.58 9.63 1.23
C ALA A 5 -0.98 9.50 -0.24
N HIS A 6 -1.72 8.43 -0.57
CA HIS A 6 -2.08 8.10 -1.93
C HIS A 6 -3.31 7.17 -2.00
N PHE A 7 -3.86 7.02 -3.20
CA PHE A 7 -4.88 6.04 -3.53
C PHE A 7 -4.26 4.96 -4.43
N GLY A 8 -4.10 3.75 -3.87
CA GLY A 8 -3.52 2.62 -4.56
C GLY A 8 -4.57 1.87 -5.37
N VAL A 9 -4.27 1.60 -6.64
CA VAL A 9 -5.20 0.99 -7.60
C VAL A 9 -4.55 -0.21 -8.29
N PRO A 10 -4.96 -1.44 -7.96
CA PRO A 10 -4.51 -2.62 -8.67
C PRO A 10 -4.88 -2.58 -10.16
N THR A 11 -3.95 -2.94 -11.02
CA THR A 11 -4.14 -2.98 -12.47
C THR A 11 -3.44 -4.19 -13.10
N LYS A 12 -3.89 -4.59 -14.28
CA LYS A 12 -3.20 -5.56 -15.15
C LYS A 12 -2.46 -4.88 -16.30
N LYS A 13 -2.68 -3.58 -16.52
CA LYS A 13 -2.10 -2.81 -17.61
C LYS A 13 -0.77 -2.23 -17.14
N LYS A 14 0.28 -2.41 -17.96
CA LYS A 14 1.56 -1.72 -17.77
C LYS A 14 1.35 -0.21 -17.79
N GLN A 15 1.89 0.47 -16.79
CA GLN A 15 1.80 1.93 -16.69
C GLN A 15 3.10 2.59 -17.12
N PRO A 16 3.05 3.77 -17.77
CA PRO A 16 4.24 4.55 -18.05
C PRO A 16 4.97 4.94 -16.75
N GLY A 17 6.28 4.73 -16.70
CA GLY A 17 7.11 5.11 -15.55
C GLY A 17 6.93 4.25 -14.29
N GLU A 18 6.36 3.05 -14.42
CA GLU A 18 6.30 2.09 -13.31
C GLU A 18 7.69 1.55 -12.94
N THR A 19 7.95 1.39 -11.65
CA THR A 19 9.17 0.81 -11.08
C THR A 19 8.88 -0.58 -10.56
N HIS A 20 9.82 -1.51 -10.74
CA HIS A 20 9.69 -2.88 -10.25
C HIS A 20 10.19 -3.01 -8.82
N LEU A 21 9.35 -3.53 -7.92
CA LEU A 21 9.73 -3.92 -6.56
C LEU A 21 9.92 -5.44 -6.52
N GLU A 22 11.14 -5.91 -6.81
CA GLU A 22 11.46 -7.34 -6.99
C GLU A 22 11.03 -8.22 -5.81
N GLY A 23 11.28 -7.78 -4.58
CA GLY A 23 10.92 -8.54 -3.37
C GLY A 23 9.41 -8.73 -3.19
N ALA A 24 8.61 -7.76 -3.65
CA ALA A 24 7.16 -7.80 -3.60
C ALA A 24 6.54 -8.33 -4.91
N LYS A 25 7.32 -8.50 -5.98
CA LYS A 25 6.85 -8.88 -7.33
C LYS A 25 5.66 -8.04 -7.79
N VAL A 26 5.81 -6.73 -7.66
CA VAL A 26 4.83 -5.73 -8.10
C VAL A 26 5.55 -4.64 -8.88
N TYR A 27 4.87 -4.07 -9.86
CA TYR A 27 5.27 -2.80 -10.45
C TYR A 27 4.39 -1.69 -9.87
N ILE A 28 4.97 -0.56 -9.51
CA ILE A 28 4.24 0.58 -8.94
C ILE A 28 4.58 1.88 -9.69
N THR A 29 3.62 2.79 -9.81
CA THR A 29 3.88 4.16 -10.29
C THR A 29 4.06 5.11 -9.11
N ASP A 30 4.92 6.11 -9.25
CA ASP A 30 5.11 7.13 -8.22
C ASP A 30 3.86 8.03 -8.04
N PRO A 31 3.17 7.98 -6.89
CA PRO A 31 1.96 8.79 -6.66
C PRO A 31 2.26 10.29 -6.61
N GLU A 32 3.49 10.72 -6.30
CA GLU A 32 3.87 12.14 -6.27
C GLU A 32 3.85 12.77 -7.66
N LYS A 33 3.96 11.95 -8.72
CA LYS A 33 3.88 12.39 -10.12
C LYS A 33 2.46 12.40 -10.67
N HIS A 34 1.47 11.90 -9.91
CA HIS A 34 0.08 11.89 -10.32
C HIS A 34 -0.67 13.10 -9.73
N PRO A 35 -1.48 13.85 -10.52
CA PRO A 35 -2.17 15.06 -10.03
C PRO A 35 -3.13 14.80 -8.86
N PHE A 36 -3.55 13.55 -8.69
CA PHE A 36 -4.47 13.11 -7.64
C PHE A 36 -3.87 12.06 -6.68
N LYS A 37 -2.53 11.92 -6.62
CA LYS A 37 -1.86 10.93 -5.76
C LYS A 37 -2.34 9.49 -6.00
N VAL A 38 -2.51 9.10 -7.26
CA VAL A 38 -2.88 7.71 -7.61
C VAL A 38 -1.60 6.92 -7.82
N GLU A 39 -1.46 5.83 -7.08
CA GLU A 39 -0.46 4.81 -7.34
C GLU A 39 -1.14 3.63 -8.05
N PHE A 40 -0.71 3.32 -9.27
CA PHE A 40 -1.11 2.07 -9.91
C PHE A 40 -0.18 0.95 -9.47
N VAL A 41 -0.76 -0.10 -8.93
CA VAL A 41 -0.04 -1.31 -8.49
C VAL A 41 -0.33 -2.43 -9.49
N ARG A 42 0.69 -3.01 -10.10
CA ARG A 42 0.55 -4.11 -11.05
C ARG A 42 1.27 -5.35 -10.50
N PRO A 43 0.54 -6.22 -9.77
CA PRO A 43 1.11 -7.45 -9.26
C PRO A 43 1.49 -8.41 -10.37
N GLU A 44 2.57 -9.14 -10.16
CA GLU A 44 2.99 -10.22 -11.03
C GLU A 44 2.42 -11.57 -10.58
N LYS A 45 2.55 -12.57 -11.46
CA LYS A 45 2.22 -13.95 -11.12
C LYS A 45 3.13 -14.41 -9.97
N GLY A 46 2.51 -14.89 -8.89
CA GLY A 46 3.24 -15.35 -7.70
C GLY A 46 3.70 -14.23 -6.78
N CYS A 47 3.10 -13.04 -6.88
CA CYS A 47 3.23 -11.99 -5.86
C CYS A 47 2.89 -12.55 -4.47
N PRO A 48 3.80 -12.40 -3.48
CA PRO A 48 3.63 -12.97 -2.14
C PRO A 48 2.67 -12.19 -1.25
N LEU A 49 2.27 -10.97 -1.66
CA LEU A 49 1.37 -10.14 -0.88
C LEU A 49 -0.02 -10.79 -0.74
N PRO A 50 -0.73 -10.57 0.36
CA PRO A 50 -2.12 -10.97 0.52
C PRO A 50 -3.00 -10.64 -0.69
N LYS A 51 -3.92 -11.54 -1.03
CA LYS A 51 -4.76 -11.39 -2.21
C LYS A 51 -5.54 -10.07 -2.23
N ALA A 52 -6.01 -9.61 -1.07
CA ALA A 52 -6.74 -8.36 -0.91
C ALA A 52 -5.94 -7.15 -1.44
N ILE A 53 -4.63 -7.07 -1.14
CA ILE A 53 -3.74 -5.99 -1.59
C ILE A 53 -3.57 -6.04 -3.12
N GLN A 54 -3.53 -7.25 -3.69
CA GLN A 54 -3.36 -7.44 -5.14
C GLN A 54 -4.63 -7.11 -5.96
N THR A 55 -5.80 -7.01 -5.34
CA THR A 55 -7.08 -6.92 -6.08
C THR A 55 -8.02 -5.82 -5.63
N THR A 56 -7.75 -5.17 -4.52
CA THR A 56 -8.63 -4.15 -3.93
C THR A 56 -7.91 -2.81 -3.95
N PRO A 57 -8.54 -1.74 -4.47
CA PRO A 57 -8.03 -0.40 -4.27
C PRO A 57 -7.95 -0.06 -2.79
N HIS A 58 -6.99 0.76 -2.40
CA HIS A 58 -6.79 1.15 -1.00
C HIS A 58 -6.47 2.63 -0.87
N ALA A 59 -6.87 3.21 0.26
CA ALA A 59 -6.40 4.52 0.67
C ALA A 59 -5.22 4.36 1.63
N ALA A 60 -4.12 5.08 1.35
CA ALA A 60 -2.93 5.05 2.17
C ALA A 60 -2.85 6.28 3.08
N PHE A 61 -2.47 6.08 4.33
CA PHE A 61 -2.34 7.13 5.33
C PHE A 61 -1.02 7.04 6.07
N ILE A 62 -0.37 8.18 6.26
CA ILE A 62 0.77 8.32 7.16
C ILE A 62 0.24 8.44 8.59
N VAL A 63 0.76 7.58 9.47
CA VAL A 63 0.42 7.49 10.89
C VAL A 63 1.66 7.66 11.76
N ASP A 64 1.48 8.18 12.97
CA ASP A 64 2.58 8.43 13.91
C ASP A 64 3.08 7.13 14.58
N ASP A 65 2.15 6.24 14.94
CA ASP A 65 2.43 4.94 15.55
C ASP A 65 1.60 3.85 14.86
N ILE A 66 2.26 3.03 14.05
CA ILE A 66 1.63 1.95 13.28
C ILE A 66 1.18 0.80 14.19
N GLN A 67 1.84 0.57 15.33
CA GLN A 67 1.45 -0.49 16.27
C GLN A 67 0.12 -0.14 16.94
N ALA A 68 -0.07 1.14 17.27
CA ALA A 68 -1.33 1.65 17.77
C ALA A 68 -2.39 1.71 16.66
N ALA A 69 -2.02 2.15 15.45
CA ALA A 69 -2.98 2.39 14.37
C ALA A 69 -3.64 1.13 13.81
N VAL A 70 -3.00 -0.04 13.93
CA VAL A 70 -3.61 -1.32 13.52
C VAL A 70 -4.60 -1.89 14.54
N GLN A 71 -4.62 -1.39 15.79
CA GLN A 71 -5.47 -1.95 16.85
C GLN A 71 -6.96 -1.77 16.53
N GLY A 72 -7.74 -2.82 16.75
CA GLY A 72 -9.19 -2.80 16.52
C GLY A 72 -9.64 -3.04 15.08
N TYR A 73 -8.69 -3.20 14.14
CA TYR A 73 -8.99 -3.51 12.73
C TYR A 73 -8.63 -4.96 12.36
N GLU A 74 -9.21 -5.46 11.27
CA GLU A 74 -8.79 -6.73 10.67
C GLU A 74 -7.45 -6.51 9.97
N VAL A 75 -6.38 -7.10 10.49
CA VAL A 75 -5.04 -7.00 9.90
C VAL A 75 -4.91 -7.92 8.69
N VAL A 76 -4.67 -7.32 7.52
CA VAL A 76 -4.42 -8.02 6.25
C VAL A 76 -2.92 -8.28 6.04
N LEU A 77 -2.10 -7.28 6.35
CA LEU A 77 -0.64 -7.38 6.40
C LEU A 77 -0.18 -6.74 7.71
N PRO A 78 0.49 -7.48 8.61
CA PRO A 78 1.00 -6.89 9.85
C PRO A 78 2.07 -5.83 9.55
N PRO A 79 2.37 -4.94 10.51
CA PRO A 79 3.48 -3.98 10.38
C PRO A 79 4.75 -4.66 9.85
N THR A 80 5.11 -4.33 8.62
CA THR A 80 6.17 -4.93 7.84
C THR A 80 7.16 -3.85 7.43
N PRO A 81 8.44 -3.94 7.82
CA PRO A 81 9.47 -3.02 7.36
C PRO A 81 9.67 -3.18 5.85
N MET A 82 9.51 -2.08 5.11
CA MET A 82 9.79 -2.03 3.68
C MET A 82 11.18 -1.47 3.40
N SER A 83 11.69 -0.63 4.31
CA SER A 83 13.05 -0.11 4.33
C SER A 83 13.44 0.27 5.77
N ASP A 84 14.65 0.81 5.95
CA ASP A 84 15.08 1.37 7.23
C ASP A 84 14.21 2.53 7.71
N THR A 85 13.53 3.23 6.78
CA THR A 85 12.76 4.45 7.02
C THR A 85 11.25 4.28 6.88
N LEU A 86 10.77 3.16 6.34
CA LEU A 86 9.34 2.94 6.07
C LEU A 86 8.89 1.59 6.62
N THR A 87 7.83 1.62 7.43
CA THR A 87 7.05 0.45 7.82
C THR A 87 5.63 0.62 7.32
N ILE A 88 5.07 -0.44 6.72
CA ILE A 88 3.68 -0.45 6.24
C ILE A 88 2.87 -1.53 6.94
N ALA A 89 1.55 -1.34 7.00
CA ALA A 89 0.59 -2.35 7.37
C ALA A 89 -0.65 -2.20 6.50
N PHE A 90 -1.36 -3.29 6.26
CA PHE A 90 -2.68 -3.23 5.63
C PHE A 90 -3.72 -3.72 6.62
N VAL A 91 -4.79 -2.95 6.73
CA VAL A 91 -5.95 -3.30 7.57
C VAL A 91 -7.24 -3.14 6.78
N LYS A 92 -8.30 -3.81 7.23
CA LYS A 92 -9.65 -3.56 6.78
C LYS A 92 -10.49 -2.88 7.86
N ASP A 93 -11.33 -1.98 7.39
CA ASP A 93 -12.47 -1.43 8.11
C ASP A 93 -13.73 -1.65 7.27
N GLY A 94 -14.49 -2.69 7.59
CA GLY A 94 -15.53 -3.21 6.71
C GLY A 94 -14.98 -3.59 5.33
N ASP A 95 -15.52 -2.98 4.28
CA ASP A 95 -15.08 -3.21 2.89
C ASP A 95 -13.86 -2.35 2.48
N ALA A 96 -13.48 -1.36 3.31
CA ALA A 96 -12.36 -0.48 3.00
C ALA A 96 -11.03 -1.19 3.28
N LEU A 97 -10.14 -1.22 2.28
CA LEU A 97 -8.75 -1.59 2.47
C LEU A 97 -7.92 -0.32 2.70
N LEU A 98 -7.15 -0.31 3.79
CA LEU A 98 -6.32 0.81 4.16
C LEU A 98 -4.86 0.38 4.25
N GLU A 99 -3.97 1.18 3.65
CA GLU A 99 -2.55 1.09 3.92
C GLU A 99 -2.19 2.12 5.00
N LEU A 100 -1.50 1.67 6.04
CA LEU A 100 -0.95 2.52 7.09
C LEU A 100 0.55 2.58 6.91
N MET A 101 1.10 3.78 6.86
CA MET A 101 2.52 4.04 6.63
C MET A 101 3.10 4.78 7.82
N GLN A 102 4.15 4.26 8.42
CA GLN A 102 4.93 5.01 9.40
C GLN A 102 6.32 5.29 8.82
N MET A 103 6.62 6.57 8.74
CA MET A 103 7.95 7.08 8.41
C MET A 103 8.75 7.16 9.71
N LYS A 104 9.98 6.63 9.71
CA LYS A 104 10.94 6.82 10.80
C LYS A 104 11.80 8.06 10.60
#